data_AF-A0A7G8WD84-F1
#
_entry.id   AF-A0A7G8WD84-F1
#
_cell.length_a   1.000
_cell.length_b   1.000
_cell.length_c   1.000
_cell.angle_alpha   90.00
_cell.angle_beta   90.00
_cell.angle_gamma   90.00
#
_symmetry.space_group_name_H-M   'P 1'
#
loop_
_entity.id
_entity.type
_entity.pdbx_description
1 polymer ?
#
loop_
_entity_poly.entity_id
_entity_poly.type
_entity_poly.pdbx_seq_one_letter_code
_entity_poly.pdbx_strand_id
1 'polypeptide(L)'
;MIIIGAGHGIGILGIMDIACIPQIIENGIQNNNFGDFGDNLILVGLISLIAKIVLIISLFMKKEPNKNIAGLIGLFILWVSFYVLVSGNWNYDSLYELAFWTGLPFLICSIVLFVLFFKNFDRIEKLNENGIENNEKASL
;
A
#
# COMPACT_ATOMS: atom_id res chain seq x y z
N MET A 1 -27.91 -1.72 3.47
CA MET A 1 -27.46 -0.42 4.03
C MET A 1 -26.12 -0.66 4.70
N ILE A 2 -25.17 0.18 4.32
CA ILE A 2 -23.77 0.30 4.74
C ILE A 2 -23.55 0.01 6.24
N ILE A 3 -22.87 -1.08 6.56
CA ILE A 3 -22.12 -1.28 7.83
C ILE A 3 -20.81 -2.03 7.51
N ILE A 4 -20.03 -1.49 6.57
CA ILE A 4 -18.56 -1.55 6.67
C ILE A 4 -18.06 -0.13 6.40
N GLY A 5 -18.61 0.80 7.18
CA GLY A 5 -17.90 1.99 7.58
C GLY A 5 -16.90 1.58 8.67
N ALA A 6 -15.81 0.94 8.27
CA ALA A 6 -14.62 0.88 9.11
C ALA A 6 -13.70 2.01 8.63
N GLY A 7 -14.02 3.24 9.08
CA GLY A 7 -13.13 4.38 8.98
C GLY A 7 -11.86 4.12 9.79
N HIS A 8 -10.88 3.44 9.18
CA HIS A 8 -9.56 3.19 9.75
C HIS A 8 -8.47 3.74 8.82
N GLY A 9 -8.49 5.06 8.57
CA GLY A 9 -7.31 5.77 8.05
C GLY A 9 -7.32 6.16 6.57
N ILE A 10 -8.26 5.67 5.74
CA ILE A 10 -8.29 5.99 4.29
C ILE A 10 -8.58 7.48 4.05
N GLY A 11 -9.43 8.11 4.87
CA GLY A 11 -9.74 9.54 4.77
C GLY A 11 -8.58 10.45 5.20
N ILE A 12 -7.87 10.12 6.28
CA ILE A 12 -6.71 10.89 6.74
C ILE A 12 -5.54 10.77 5.75
N LEU A 13 -5.29 9.57 5.21
CA LEU A 13 -4.21 9.34 4.25
C LEU A 13 -4.48 10.04 2.91
N GLY A 14 -5.75 10.06 2.47
CA GLY A 14 -6.16 10.78 1.26
C GLY A 14 -6.08 12.31 1.40
N ILE A 15 -6.39 12.85 2.59
CA ILE A 15 -6.22 14.29 2.86
C ILE A 15 -4.73 14.66 2.88
N MET A 16 -3.87 13.82 3.45
CA MET A 16 -2.41 14.01 3.45
C MET A 16 -1.83 13.97 2.03
N ASP A 17 -2.27 13.03 1.19
CA ASP A 17 -1.85 12.96 -0.22
C ASP A 17 -2.30 14.20 -0.99
N ILE A 18 -3.56 14.65 -0.83
CA ILE A 18 -4.08 15.85 -1.50
C ILE A 18 -3.34 17.11 -1.02
N ALA A 19 -2.97 17.19 0.25
CA ALA A 19 -2.19 18.29 0.80
C ALA A 19 -0.73 18.31 0.28
N CYS A 20 -0.22 17.18 -0.21
CA CYS A 20 1.11 17.08 -0.81
C CYS A 20 1.12 17.53 -2.29
N ILE A 21 -0.02 17.45 -2.99
CA ILE A 21 -0.18 17.90 -4.38
C ILE A 21 0.24 19.37 -4.61
N PRO A 22 -0.15 20.37 -3.79
CA PRO A 22 0.30 21.74 -3.99
C PRO A 22 1.83 21.90 -3.90
N GLN A 23 2.53 21.14 -3.05
CA GLN A 23 4.00 21.18 -2.98
C GLN A 23 4.67 20.64 -4.26
N ILE A 24 4.03 19.71 -4.97
CA ILE A 24 4.47 19.18 -6.27
C ILE A 24 4.22 20.21 -7.39
N ILE A 25 3.14 20.97 -7.30
CA ILE A 25 2.78 22.01 -8.28
C ILE A 25 3.66 23.26 -8.11
N GLU A 26 3.98 23.65 -6.88
CA GLU A 26 4.83 24.83 -6.59
C GLU A 26 6.30 24.62 -6.95
N ASN A 27 6.86 23.43 -6.72
CA ASN A 27 8.28 23.16 -6.99
C ASN A 27 8.56 22.69 -8.42
N GLY A 28 7.52 22.37 -9.19
CA GLY A 28 7.62 22.09 -10.62
C GLY A 28 8.45 20.84 -10.96
N ILE A 29 8.11 20.25 -12.10
CA ILE A 29 8.92 19.23 -12.78
C ILE A 29 10.14 19.95 -13.38
N GLN A 30 11.02 20.51 -12.54
CA GLN A 30 12.18 21.26 -13.01
C GLN A 30 13.45 20.42 -12.80
N ASN A 31 13.92 19.89 -13.94
CA ASN A 31 15.20 19.23 -14.18
C ASN A 31 15.41 17.85 -13.56
N ASN A 32 14.97 16.85 -14.32
CA ASN A 32 15.44 15.48 -14.30
C ASN A 32 16.99 15.43 -14.29
N ASN A 33 17.58 15.21 -13.14
CA ASN A 33 18.97 14.78 -12.98
C ASN A 33 19.02 13.79 -11.81
N PHE A 34 19.09 12.50 -12.13
CA PHE A 34 19.12 11.34 -11.23
C PHE A 34 20.22 11.41 -10.13
N GLY A 35 20.02 12.26 -9.13
CA GLY A 35 21.01 12.50 -8.07
C GLY A 35 20.52 13.34 -6.89
N ASP A 36 19.43 14.10 -7.03
CA ASP A 36 18.90 14.96 -5.96
C ASP A 36 17.67 14.35 -5.26
N PHE A 37 17.43 14.73 -4.00
CA PHE A 37 16.31 14.20 -3.18
C PHE A 37 14.95 14.46 -3.84
N GLY A 38 14.79 15.63 -4.47
CA GLY A 38 13.55 16.04 -5.15
C GLY A 38 13.11 15.10 -6.28
N ASP A 39 14.06 14.62 -7.10
CA ASP A 39 13.76 13.72 -8.21
C ASP A 39 13.32 12.33 -7.72
N ASN A 40 13.98 11.83 -6.68
CA ASN A 40 13.58 10.58 -6.03
C ASN A 40 12.21 10.73 -5.37
N LEU A 41 11.91 11.89 -4.77
CA LEU A 41 10.64 12.15 -4.11
C LEU A 41 9.47 12.18 -5.11
N ILE A 42 9.63 12.81 -6.27
CA ILE A 42 8.61 12.83 -7.34
C ILE A 42 8.37 11.42 -7.88
N LEU A 43 9.44 10.69 -8.20
CA LEU A 43 9.35 9.33 -8.72
C LEU A 43 8.70 8.38 -7.71
N VAL A 44 9.11 8.44 -6.44
CA VAL A 44 8.50 7.67 -5.34
C VAL A 44 7.03 8.05 -5.17
N GLY A 45 6.70 9.34 -5.23
CA GLY A 45 5.32 9.83 -5.15
C GLY A 45 4.43 9.21 -6.22
N LEU A 46 4.89 9.17 -7.47
CA LEU A 46 4.17 8.54 -8.59
C LEU A 46 3.99 7.04 -8.40
N ILE A 47 5.05 6.30 -8.03
CA ILE A 47 4.98 4.85 -7.83
C ILE A 47 4.07 4.52 -6.64
N SER A 48 4.16 5.28 -5.54
CA SER A 48 3.29 5.16 -4.37
C SER A 48 1.82 5.40 -4.72
N LEU A 49 1.53 6.40 -5.56
CA LEU A 49 0.17 6.69 -6.03
C LEU A 49 -0.41 5.54 -6.86
N ILE A 50 0.37 4.95 -7.78
CA ILE A 50 -0.04 3.77 -8.54
C ILE A 50 -0.33 2.60 -7.61
N ALA A 51 0.53 2.35 -6.62
CA ALA A 51 0.35 1.28 -5.66
C ALA A 51 -0.93 1.44 -4.81
N LYS A 52 -1.26 2.68 -4.40
CA LYS A 52 -2.51 3.00 -3.71
C LYS A 52 -3.73 2.75 -4.60
N ILE A 53 -3.67 3.10 -5.89
CA ILE A 53 -4.74 2.79 -6.86
C ILE A 53 -4.94 1.27 -6.96
N VAL A 54 -3.86 0.49 -7.04
CA VAL A 54 -3.93 -0.99 -7.07
C VAL A 54 -4.59 -1.55 -5.79
N LEU A 55 -4.24 -1.02 -4.62
CA LEU A 55 -4.87 -1.40 -3.35
C LEU A 55 -6.37 -1.06 -3.31
N ILE A 56 -6.76 0.11 -3.84
CA ILE A 56 -8.16 0.51 -3.94
C ILE A 56 -8.92 -0.42 -4.90
N ILE A 57 -8.35 -0.74 -6.07
CA ILE A 57 -8.96 -1.68 -7.02
C ILE A 57 -9.14 -3.06 -6.39
N SER A 58 -8.13 -3.55 -5.64
CA SER A 58 -8.22 -4.80 -4.89
C SER A 58 -9.44 -4.83 -3.95
N LEU A 59 -9.73 -3.73 -3.24
CA LEU A 59 -10.90 -3.62 -2.36
C LEU A 59 -12.25 -3.81 -3.08
N PHE A 60 -12.34 -3.44 -4.35
CA PHE A 60 -13.55 -3.61 -5.17
C PHE A 60 -13.65 -4.98 -5.86
N MET A 61 -12.64 -5.86 -5.72
CA MET A 61 -12.68 -7.20 -6.30
C MET A 61 -13.63 -8.12 -5.53
N LYS A 62 -14.55 -8.76 -6.25
CA LYS A 62 -15.56 -9.67 -5.69
C LYS A 62 -14.99 -11.05 -5.28
N LYS A 63 -13.91 -11.51 -5.92
CA LYS A 63 -13.29 -12.81 -5.63
C LYS A 63 -12.26 -12.65 -4.53
N GLU A 64 -12.54 -13.19 -3.35
CA GLU A 64 -11.68 -13.15 -2.16
C GLU A 64 -10.20 -13.55 -2.41
N PRO A 65 -9.86 -14.63 -3.15
CA PRO A 65 -8.44 -14.96 -3.38
C PRO A 65 -7.73 -13.94 -4.28
N ASN A 66 -8.38 -13.50 -5.36
CA ASN A 66 -7.81 -12.52 -6.29
C ASN A 66 -7.65 -11.14 -5.63
N LYS A 67 -8.61 -10.77 -4.77
CA LYS A 67 -8.56 -9.58 -3.93
C LYS A 67 -7.32 -9.59 -3.05
N ASN A 68 -7.07 -10.68 -2.32
CA ASN A 68 -5.92 -10.77 -1.43
C ASN A 68 -4.59 -10.71 -2.19
N ILE A 69 -4.47 -11.39 -3.33
CA ILE A 69 -3.25 -11.36 -4.16
C ILE A 69 -2.99 -9.96 -4.70
N ALA A 70 -4.01 -9.30 -5.26
CA ALA A 70 -3.86 -7.92 -5.75
C ALA A 70 -3.50 -6.94 -4.62
N GLY A 71 -4.05 -7.16 -3.41
CA GLY A 71 -3.72 -6.39 -2.22
C GLY A 71 -2.27 -6.56 -1.80
N LEU A 72 -1.77 -7.79 -1.78
CA LEU A 72 -0.36 -8.13 -1.51
C LEU A 72 0.59 -7.49 -2.52
N ILE A 73 0.26 -7.52 -3.82
CA ILE A 73 1.06 -6.89 -4.87
C ILE A 73 1.15 -5.38 -4.66
N GLY A 74 0.01 -4.71 -4.42
CA GLY A 74 -0.01 -3.27 -4.15
C GLY A 74 0.80 -2.90 -2.91
N LEU A 75 0.73 -3.71 -1.87
CA LEU A 75 1.49 -3.52 -0.63
C LEU A 75 3.00 -3.69 -0.84
N PHE A 76 3.40 -4.69 -1.62
CA PHE A 76 4.81 -4.92 -1.95
C PHE A 76 5.41 -3.77 -2.74
N ILE A 77 4.66 -3.22 -3.72
CA ILE A 77 5.09 -2.04 -4.48
C ILE A 77 5.28 -0.84 -3.54
N LEU A 78 4.38 -0.65 -2.56
CA LEU A 78 4.52 0.42 -1.54
C LEU A 78 5.79 0.29 -0.70
N TRP A 79 6.19 -0.92 -0.33
CA TRP A 79 7.45 -1.16 0.39
C TRP A 79 8.67 -0.84 -0.47
N VAL A 80 8.65 -1.21 -1.75
CA VAL A 80 9.72 -0.86 -2.69
C VAL A 80 9.82 0.65 -2.84
N SER A 81 8.71 1.36 -2.99
CA SER A 81 8.68 2.83 -3.05
C SER A 81 9.28 3.47 -1.80
N PHE A 82 8.91 2.96 -0.61
CA PHE A 82 9.44 3.46 0.65
C PHE A 82 10.95 3.19 0.78
N TYR A 83 11.41 2.01 0.35
CA TYR A 83 12.83 1.68 0.32
C TYR A 83 13.62 2.65 -0.58
N VAL A 84 13.14 2.91 -1.80
CA VAL A 84 13.78 3.85 -2.73
C VAL A 84 13.89 5.23 -2.10
N LEU A 85 12.83 5.71 -1.44
CA LEU A 85 12.81 7.02 -0.78
C LEU A 85 13.89 7.15 0.30
N VAL A 86 14.06 6.10 1.10
CA VAL A 86 14.95 6.08 2.26
C VAL A 86 16.39 5.68 1.90
N SER A 87 16.61 5.03 0.76
CA SER A 87 17.92 4.52 0.33
C SER A 87 18.93 5.58 -0.13
N GLY A 88 18.56 6.86 -0.10
CA GLY A 88 19.46 7.95 -0.47
C GLY A 88 20.52 8.28 0.59
N ASN A 89 21.14 9.45 0.48
CA ASN A 89 22.31 9.79 1.27
C ASN A 89 21.96 10.56 2.56
N TRP A 90 21.87 9.85 3.67
CA TRP A 90 21.49 10.39 4.99
C TRP A 90 22.49 11.41 5.57
N ASN A 91 23.74 11.39 5.10
CA ASN A 91 24.78 12.27 5.65
C ASN A 91 24.72 13.72 5.14
N TYR A 92 24.01 13.96 4.05
CA TYR A 92 24.02 15.27 3.39
C TYR A 92 22.68 16.00 3.48
N ASP A 93 21.59 15.29 3.78
CA ASP A 93 20.26 15.88 3.74
C ASP A 93 19.33 15.32 4.82
N SER A 94 18.99 16.19 5.78
CA SER A 94 18.04 15.93 6.86
C SER A 94 16.64 15.55 6.36
N LEU A 95 16.32 15.80 5.09
CA LEU A 95 15.04 15.44 4.49
C LEU A 95 14.84 13.92 4.38
N TYR A 96 15.90 13.13 4.18
CA TYR A 96 15.83 11.66 4.21
C TYR A 96 15.46 11.14 5.60
N GLU A 97 16.04 11.72 6.64
CA GLU A 97 15.75 11.36 8.03
C GLU A 97 14.29 11.70 8.39
N LEU A 98 13.81 12.88 7.97
CA LEU A 98 12.42 13.28 8.15
C LEU A 98 11.44 12.37 7.38
N ALA A 99 11.76 12.00 6.14
CA ALA A 99 10.96 11.07 5.34
C ALA A 99 10.90 9.66 5.99
N PHE A 100 12.00 9.20 6.59
CA PHE A 100 12.03 7.94 7.32
C PHE A 100 11.13 7.98 8.56
N TRP A 101 11.26 9.01 9.40
CA TRP A 101 10.43 9.16 10.62
C TRP A 101 8.94 9.28 10.30
N THR A 102 8.59 10.04 9.27
CA THR A 102 7.19 10.23 8.86
C THR A 102 6.61 9.00 8.14
N GLY A 103 7.45 8.22 7.45
CA GLY A 103 7.03 6.98 6.82
C GLY A 103 7.00 5.76 7.76
N LEU A 104 7.61 5.84 8.94
CA LEU A 104 7.56 4.80 9.96
C LEU A 104 6.13 4.39 10.37
N PRO A 105 5.19 5.31 10.72
CA PRO A 105 3.81 4.94 11.01
C PRO A 105 3.11 4.30 9.80
N PHE A 106 3.44 4.73 8.58
CA PHE A 106 2.92 4.10 7.36
C PHE A 106 3.43 2.65 7.23
N LEU A 107 4.72 2.41 7.47
CA LEU A 107 5.33 1.08 7.43
C LEU A 107 4.68 0.13 8.44
N ILE A 108 4.46 0.60 9.67
CA ILE A 108 3.80 -0.19 10.73
C ILE A 108 2.38 -0.58 10.31
N CYS A 109 1.58 0.38 9.83
CA CYS A 109 0.23 0.11 9.31
C CYS A 109 0.26 -0.88 8.15
N SER A 110 1.25 -0.77 7.27
CA SER A 110 1.44 -1.66 6.13
C SER A 110 1.75 -3.10 6.57
N ILE A 111 2.60 -3.30 7.57
CA ILE A 111 2.88 -4.63 8.14
C ILE A 111 1.61 -5.25 8.76
N VAL A 112 0.81 -4.47 9.48
CA VAL A 112 -0.46 -4.96 10.03
C VAL A 112 -1.41 -5.41 8.92
N LEU A 113 -1.50 -4.65 7.83
CA LEU A 113 -2.28 -5.02 6.65
C LEU A 113 -1.77 -6.32 6.01
N PHE A 114 -0.45 -6.50 5.90
CA PHE A 114 0.16 -7.73 5.38
C PHE A 114 -0.29 -8.96 6.19
N VAL A 115 -0.22 -8.88 7.52
CA VAL A 115 -0.66 -9.97 8.40
C VAL A 115 -2.15 -10.28 8.23
N LEU A 116 -2.99 -9.25 8.05
CA LEU A 116 -4.43 -9.43 7.79
C LEU A 116 -4.68 -10.13 6.45
N PHE A 117 -3.96 -9.77 5.39
CA PHE A 117 -4.07 -10.45 4.11
C PHE A 117 -3.68 -11.92 4.22
N PHE A 118 -2.60 -12.23 4.94
CA PHE A 118 -2.14 -13.60 5.14
C PHE A 118 -3.15 -14.44 5.92
N LYS A 119 -3.67 -13.91 7.04
CA LYS A 119 -4.72 -14.60 7.83
C LYS A 119 -6.01 -14.83 7.03
N ASN A 120 -6.36 -13.90 6.13
CA ASN A 120 -7.52 -14.07 5.25
C ASN A 120 -7.27 -15.16 4.20
N PHE A 121 -6.05 -15.31 3.71
CA PHE A 121 -5.67 -16.36 2.77
C PHE A 121 -5.84 -17.75 3.41
N ASP A 122 -5.24 -17.97 4.59
CA ASP A 122 -5.35 -19.23 5.34
C ASP A 122 -6.81 -19.60 5.64
N ARG A 123 -7.66 -18.58 5.90
CA ARG A 123 -9.09 -18.78 6.15
C ARG A 123 -9.82 -19.25 4.89
N ILE A 124 -9.52 -18.68 3.73
CA ILE A 124 -10.16 -19.05 2.46
C ILE A 124 -9.76 -20.49 2.09
N GLU A 125 -8.50 -20.86 2.29
CA GLU A 125 -8.01 -22.21 2.05
C GLU A 125 -8.76 -23.25 2.89
N LYS A 126 -8.84 -23.03 4.22
CA LYS A 126 -9.61 -23.91 5.14
C LYS A 126 -11.09 -24.03 4.76
N LEU A 127 -11.71 -22.94 4.31
CA LEU A 127 -13.12 -22.96 3.86
C LEU A 127 -13.30 -23.80 2.60
N ASN A 128 -12.32 -23.78 1.69
CA ASN A 128 -12.36 -24.56 0.47
C ASN A 128 -12.22 -26.07 0.78
N GLU A 129 -11.29 -26.44 1.66
CA GLU A 129 -11.10 -27.83 2.11
C GLU A 129 -12.37 -28.41 2.77
N ASN A 130 -12.95 -27.67 3.72
CA ASN A 130 -14.19 -28.08 4.39
C ASN A 130 -15.38 -28.18 3.42
N GLY A 131 -15.43 -27.33 2.39
CA GLY A 131 -16.46 -27.38 1.35
C GLY A 131 -16.38 -28.66 0.53
N ILE A 132 -15.17 -29.13 0.22
CA ILE A 132 -14.94 -30.37 -0.55
C ILE A 132 -15.35 -31.59 0.28
N GLU A 133 -14.96 -31.68 1.56
CA GLU A 133 -15.29 -32.81 2.44
C GLU A 133 -16.80 -32.99 2.63
N ASN A 134 -17.55 -31.89 2.76
CA ASN A 134 -19.00 -31.94 2.93
C ASN A 134 -19.74 -32.40 1.66
N ASN A 135 -19.22 -32.06 0.47
CA ASN A 135 -19.81 -32.50 -0.79
C ASN A 135 -19.58 -34.00 -1.03
N GLU A 136 -18.42 -34.54 -0.62
CA GLU A 136 -18.14 -35.98 -0.70
C GLU A 136 -19.09 -36.78 0.20
N LYS A 137 -19.29 -36.32 1.45
CA LYS A 137 -20.23 -36.94 2.40
C LYS A 137 -21.70 -36.89 1.96
N ALA A 138 -22.12 -35.88 1.20
CA ALA A 138 -23.49 -35.75 0.72
C ALA A 138 -23.81 -36.64 -0.51
N SER A 139 -22.78 -37.22 -1.13
CA SER A 139 -22.91 -38.06 -2.33
C SER A 139 -22.89 -39.57 -2.05
N LEU A 140 -22.72 -39.96 -0.77
CA LEU A 140 -22.77 -41.32 -0.23
C LEU A 140 -24.11 -41.58 0.46
#